data_AF-A0AAJ2ZAA8-F1
#
_entry.id   AF-A0AAJ2ZAA8-F1
#
_cell.length_a   1.000
_cell.length_b   1.000
_cell.length_c   1.000
_cell.angle_alpha   90.00
_cell.angle_beta   90.00
_cell.angle_gamma   90.00
#
_symmetry.space_group_name_H-M   'P 1'
#
loop_
_entity.id
_entity.type
_entity.pdbx_description
1 polymer ?
#
loop_
_entity_poly.entity_id
_entity_poly.type
_entity_poly.pdbx_seq_one_letter_code
_entity_poly.pdbx_strand_id
1 'polypeptide(L)' 'MMVEQHWWNGVTAPRGRRDVYIRTDGQRWEVQAQIGGASGRSKIQECPSRGSASILAGAWRGSGAGWREVRR' A
#
# COMPACT_ATOMS: atom_id res chain seq x y z
N MET A 1 -4.90 -12.78 4.61
CA MET A 1 -4.49 -11.36 4.59
C MET A 1 -5.57 -10.48 3.97
N MET A 2 -6.32 -9.77 4.80
CA MET A 2 -7.31 -8.74 4.43
C MET A 2 -6.63 -7.38 4.25
N VAL A 3 -7.18 -6.52 3.38
CA VAL A 3 -6.71 -5.13 3.25
C VAL A 3 -7.38 -4.29 4.33
N GLU A 4 -6.57 -3.72 5.22
CA GLU A 4 -7.02 -2.82 6.28
C GLU A 4 -7.09 -1.38 5.75
N GLN A 5 -6.09 -0.96 4.98
CA GLN A 5 -6.02 0.38 4.37
C GLN A 5 -5.38 0.30 2.99
N HIS A 6 -5.79 1.19 2.10
CA HIS A 6 -5.32 1.28 0.72
C HIS A 6 -5.17 2.74 0.30
N TRP A 7 -4.06 3.05 -0.35
CA TRP A 7 -3.84 4.31 -1.06
C TRP A 7 -3.43 4.06 -2.50
N TRP A 8 -3.86 4.94 -3.39
CA TRP A 8 -3.43 4.97 -4.79
C TRP A 8 -2.99 6.37 -5.22
N ASN A 9 -2.10 6.46 -6.19
CA ASN A 9 -1.48 7.72 -6.61
C ASN A 9 -2.31 8.54 -7.62
N GLY A 10 -3.58 8.19 -7.87
CA GLY A 10 -4.43 8.90 -8.82
C GLY A 10 -4.18 8.59 -10.31
N VAL A 11 -3.17 7.78 -10.65
CA VAL A 11 -2.83 7.48 -12.04
C VAL A 11 -3.57 6.24 -12.52
N THR A 12 -4.39 6.40 -13.56
CA THR A 12 -5.20 5.31 -14.15
C THR A 12 -4.41 4.45 -15.14
N ALA A 13 -3.44 5.04 -15.85
CA ALA A 13 -2.60 4.31 -16.79
C ALA A 13 -1.76 3.25 -16.05
N PRO A 14 -1.77 1.95 -16.48
CA PRO A 14 -1.14 0.87 -15.74
C PRO A 14 0.32 1.15 -15.37
N ARG A 15 1.14 1.62 -16.33
CA ARG A 15 2.57 1.90 -16.13
C ARG A 15 2.86 2.95 -15.04
N GLY A 16 1.95 3.90 -14.85
CA GLY A 16 2.10 4.97 -13.85
C GLY A 16 1.33 4.72 -12.57
N ARG A 17 0.42 3.73 -12.56
CA ARG A 17 -0.39 3.39 -11.39
C ARG A 17 0.48 2.80 -10.28
N ARG A 18 0.33 3.38 -9.10
CA ARG A 18 0.95 2.89 -7.86
C ARG A 18 -0.10 2.76 -6.78
N ASP A 19 -0.04 1.66 -6.05
CA ASP A 19 -0.91 1.39 -4.92
C ASP A 19 -0.04 0.98 -3.71
N VAL A 20 -0.44 1.40 -2.51
CA VAL A 20 0.14 0.97 -1.23
C VAL A 20 -0.98 0.44 -0.35
N TYR A 21 -0.77 -0.73 0.24
CA TYR A 21 -1.74 -1.41 1.09
C TYR A 21 -1.12 -1.70 2.44
N ILE A 22 -1.92 -1.60 3.50
CA ILE A 22 -1.67 -2.28 4.77
C ILE A 22 -2.60 -3.49 4.81
N ARG A 23 -2.03 -4.66 5.09
CA ARG A 23 -2.74 -5.94 5.13
C ARG A 23 -2.52 -6.63 6.47
N THR A 24 -3.52 -7.37 6.93
CA THR A 24 -3.42 -8.18 8.14
C THR A 24 -4.32 -9.43 8.06
N ASP A 25 -3.93 -10.49 8.74
CA ASP A 25 -4.75 -11.68 9.01
C ASP A 25 -5.26 -11.70 10.46
N GLY A 26 -5.05 -10.63 11.22
CA GLY A 26 -5.37 -10.52 12.64
C GLY A 26 -4.18 -10.82 13.56
N GLN A 27 -3.12 -11.48 13.07
CA GLN A 27 -1.91 -11.77 13.84
C GLN A 27 -0.67 -11.09 13.25
N ARG A 28 -0.56 -11.05 11.93
CA ARG A 28 0.57 -10.47 11.20
C ARG A 28 0.15 -9.20 10.49
N TRP A 29 1.09 -8.29 10.32
CA TRP A 29 0.92 -7.06 9.56
C TRP A 29 1.89 -7.04 8.39
N GLU A 30 1.41 -6.57 7.25
CA GLU A 30 2.20 -6.44 6.03
C GLU A 30 1.92 -5.10 5.36
N VAL A 31 2.94 -4.53 4.73
CA VAL A 31 2.77 -3.44 3.76
C VAL A 31 3.09 -3.97 2.39
N GLN A 32 2.19 -3.73 1.43
CA GLN A 32 2.39 -4.08 0.03
C GLN A 32 2.43 -2.82 -0.84
N ALA A 33 3.45 -2.67 -1.66
CA ALA A 33 3.52 -1.66 -2.72
C ALA A 33 3.37 -2.36 -4.07
N GLN A 34 2.53 -1.80 -4.94
CA GLN A 34 2.26 -2.33 -6.27
C GLN A 34 2.51 -1.23 -7.31
N ILE A 35 3.18 -1.60 -8.40
CA ILE A 35 3.41 -0.74 -9.57
C ILE A 35 2.92 -1.50 -10.80
N GLY A 36 2.09 -0.88 -11.64
CA GLY A 36 1.55 -1.54 -12.83
C GLY A 36 0.07 -1.94 -12.74
N GLY A 37 -0.64 -1.57 -11.67
CA GLY A 37 -1.97 -2.11 -11.39
C GLY A 37 -1.93 -3.61 -11.04
N ALA A 38 -3.07 -4.30 -11.18
CA ALA A 38 -3.25 -5.68 -10.69
C ALA A 38 -2.31 -6.73 -11.33
N SER A 39 -1.88 -6.50 -12.58
CA SER A 39 -0.91 -7.36 -13.28
C SER A 39 0.54 -6.88 -13.11
N GLY A 40 0.75 -5.90 -12.24
CA GLY A 40 2.02 -5.25 -12.01
C GLY A 40 2.97 -6.02 -11.08
N ARG A 41 4.10 -5.39 -10.76
CA ARG A 41 5.03 -5.92 -9.76
C ARG A 41 4.60 -5.47 -8.38
N SER A 42 4.77 -6.36 -7.40
CA SER A 42 4.53 -6.06 -5.99
C SER A 42 5.76 -6.29 -5.14
N LYS A 43 5.94 -5.47 -4.12
CA LYS A 43 6.85 -5.71 -2.99
C LYS A 43 6.02 -5.80 -1.72
N ILE A 44 6.29 -6.82 -0.90
CA ILE A 44 5.65 -7.02 0.41
C ILE A 44 6.73 -6.93 1.47
N GLN A 45 6.40 -6.30 2.60
CA GLN A 45 7.25 -6.24 3.78
C GLN A 45 6.41 -6.53 5.02
N GLU A 46 6.78 -7.57 5.76
CA GLU A 46 6.19 -7.88 7.06
C GLU A 46 6.57 -6.82 8.10
N CYS A 47 5.63 -6.55 9.00
CA CYS A 47 5.72 -5.58 10.08
C CYS A 47 5.26 -6.23 11.40
N PRO A 48 5.90 -5.91 12.53
CA PRO A 48 5.53 -6.49 13.82
C PRO A 48 4.20 -5.96 14.38
N SER A 49 3.65 -4.86 13.84
CA SER A 49 2.43 -4.24 14.36
C SER A 49 1.74 -3.33 13.34
N ARG A 50 0.49 -2.93 13.63
CA ARG A 50 -0.22 -1.89 12.87
C ARG A 50 0.56 -0.58 12.79
N GLY A 51 1.16 -0.15 13.91
CA GLY A 51 1.90 1.11 13.98
C GLY A 51 3.12 1.12 13.05
N SER A 52 3.91 0.05 13.07
CA SER A 52 5.06 -0.11 12.15
C SER A 52 4.62 -0.18 10.69
N ALA A 53 3.54 -0.89 10.39
CA ALA A 53 2.95 -0.93 9.05
C ALA A 53 2.50 0.46 8.57
N SER A 54 1.86 1.26 9.43
CA SER A 54 1.46 2.64 9.12
C SER A 54 2.65 3.54 8.80
N ILE A 55 3.74 3.43 9.57
CA ILE A 55 4.98 4.20 9.33
C ILE A 55 5.59 3.80 7.98
N LEU A 56 5.73 2.50 7.73
CA LEU A 56 6.31 2.00 6.48
C LEU A 56 5.45 2.36 5.26
N ALA A 57 4.12 2.26 5.36
CA ALA A 57 3.21 2.70 4.32
C ALA A 57 3.32 4.21 4.04
N GLY A 58 3.52 5.02 5.08
CA GLY A 58 3.86 6.44 4.95
C GLY A 58 5.15 6.66 4.16
N ALA A 59 6.22 5.96 4.55
CA ALA A 59 7.52 6.04 3.87
C ALA A 59 7.44 5.63 2.38
N TRP A 60 6.68 4.59 2.06
CA TRP A 60 6.52 4.12 0.66
C TRP A 60 5.69 5.06 -0.20
N ARG A 61 4.75 5.81 0.41
CA ARG A 61 4.04 6.88 -0.28
C ARG A 61 4.93 8.12 -0.50
N GLY A 62 5.87 8.36 0.40
CA GLY A 62 6.72 9.56 0.37
C GLY A 62 5.92 10.84 0.67
N SER A 63 6.55 11.99 0.48
CA SER A 63 5.96 13.32 0.78
C SER A 63 5.08 13.90 -0.33
N GLY A 64 4.87 13.18 -1.43
CA GLY A 64 4.14 13.69 -2.60
C GLY A 64 2.64 13.87 -2.36
N ALA A 65 2.15 15.09 -2.53
CA ALA A 65 0.72 15.38 -2.63
C ALA A 65 0.15 14.69 -3.87
N GLY A 66 -0.63 13.62 -3.69
CA GLY A 66 -1.18 12.84 -4.80
C GLY A 66 -1.73 11.48 -4.40
N TRP A 67 -1.30 10.95 -3.25
CA TRP A 67 -1.89 9.74 -2.70
C TRP A 67 -3.29 10.00 -2.15
N ARG A 68 -4.23 9.17 -2.58
CA ARG A 68 -5.62 9.20 -2.15
C ARG A 68 -5.91 7.90 -1.44
N GLU A 69 -6.49 8.01 -0.25
CA GLU A 69 -7.02 6.84 0.43
C GLU A 69 -8.22 6.31 -0.34
N VAL A 70 -8.25 5.01 -0.61
CA VAL A 70 -9.42 4.31 -1.13
C VAL A 70 -10.13 3.73 0.07
N ARG A 71 -11.25 4.35 0.44
CA ARG A 71 -12.14 3.76 1.43
C ARG A 71 -12.88 2.61 0.78
N ARG A 72 -12.87 1.46 1.44
CA ARG A 72 -13.57 0.25 1.03
C ARG A 72 -15.05 0.32 1.41
#